data_AF-A0A524CET1-F1
#
_entry.id   AF-A0A524CET1-F1
#
_cell.length_a   1.000
_cell.length_b   1.000
_cell.length_c   1.000
_cell.angle_alpha   90.00
_cell.angle_beta   90.00
_cell.angle_gamma   90.00
#
_symmetry.space_group_name_H-M   'P 1'
#
loop_
_entity.id
_entity.type
_entity.pdbx_description
1 polymer ?
#
loop_
_entity_poly.entity_id
_entity_poly.type
_entity_poly.pdbx_seq_one_letter_code
_entity_poly.pdbx_strand_id
1 'polypeptide(L)'
;MHSDKILTLLEKQLRVMGKKIRIDILKRLDYSQKPLSFSTLNKLILQDNQNSVNLSFHLNSLKEIELIDSDEKGYFLTPLGKKMLIALASIEHIINEENKTLMIRTSKYSKEPFDLSNVEDYLQREGEMAPFLAKKIAKIVKNRLFNTNIEYLTTPLMREYINAILLEEGLEQVRHRLTRLGTPPFDTRKLYDNSDLNPDNFIFKLGSEVSEQFLLLNLLPNDLADLYLSGQIILMNLNYWALKPLAILIPGRSIFNFINSKYEVNSNGGFDTPLKSSIIEEMNILLALISEFISKDIIIDKFDNYFLDIVKIKKKKCNSFLFPSLNCSKFPNSYFPTRPNLSFGFSFEDFFNESHSLSELKELLDYFFKVKNLNNQKTSFLLNYRNLNFEQLLEVVSNNNFQLDTFKNVIFQDEPSQFLSSTLVNLKEKDE
;
A
#
# COMPACT_ATOMS: atom_id res chain seq x y z
N MET A 1 52.63 -22.35 45.84
CA MET A 1 52.05 -23.03 47.03
C MET A 1 50.57 -22.73 47.25
N HIS A 2 50.13 -21.48 47.51
CA HIS A 2 48.69 -21.20 47.72
C HIS A 2 47.87 -21.27 46.41
N SER A 3 48.43 -20.82 45.28
CA SER A 3 47.80 -20.90 43.96
C SER A 3 47.59 -22.35 43.51
N ASP A 4 48.57 -23.22 43.72
CA ASP A 4 48.49 -24.64 43.33
C ASP A 4 47.43 -25.40 44.13
N LYS A 5 47.24 -25.04 45.41
CA LYS A 5 46.16 -25.59 46.25
C LYS A 5 44.77 -25.17 45.79
N ILE A 6 44.61 -23.94 45.30
CA ILE A 6 43.33 -23.48 44.74
C ILE A 6 43.05 -24.18 43.41
N LEU A 7 44.07 -24.32 42.55
CA LEU A 7 43.93 -24.97 41.25
C LEU A 7 43.51 -26.44 41.39
N THR A 8 44.14 -27.16 42.32
CA THR A 8 43.80 -28.56 42.64
C THR A 8 42.41 -28.72 43.25
N LEU A 9 41.96 -27.75 44.06
CA LEU A 9 40.58 -27.73 44.58
C LEU A 9 39.56 -27.49 43.47
N LEU A 10 39.83 -26.53 42.57
CA LEU A 10 38.99 -26.22 41.41
C LEU A 10 38.90 -27.43 40.47
N GLU A 11 40.02 -28.06 40.17
CA GLU A 11 40.08 -29.27 39.34
C GLU A 11 39.24 -30.39 39.94
N LYS A 12 39.35 -30.62 41.25
CA LYS A 12 38.53 -31.61 41.97
C LYS A 12 37.04 -31.29 41.85
N GLN A 13 36.64 -30.03 42.06
CA GLN A 13 35.24 -29.61 41.97
C GLN A 13 34.69 -29.79 40.55
N LEU A 14 35.40 -29.33 39.52
CA LEU A 14 35.01 -29.48 38.12
C LEU A 14 34.93 -30.96 37.70
N ARG A 15 35.88 -31.79 38.11
CA ARG A 15 35.89 -33.23 37.80
C ARG A 15 34.71 -33.96 38.42
N VAL A 16 34.32 -33.59 39.65
CA VAL A 16 33.14 -34.16 40.30
C VAL A 16 31.86 -33.64 39.63
N MET A 17 31.76 -32.34 39.37
CA MET A 17 30.56 -31.73 38.78
C MET A 17 30.32 -32.14 37.33
N GLY A 18 31.38 -32.37 36.54
CA GLY A 18 31.33 -32.57 35.08
C GLY A 18 30.59 -33.81 34.55
N LYS A 19 29.97 -34.63 35.43
CA LYS A 19 29.06 -35.70 34.98
C LYS A 19 27.67 -35.13 34.75
N LYS A 20 27.07 -35.41 33.59
CA LYS A 20 25.70 -34.96 33.21
C LYS A 20 24.67 -35.11 34.33
N ILE A 21 24.60 -36.30 34.95
CA ILE A 21 23.65 -36.59 36.02
C ILE A 21 23.81 -35.71 37.27
N ARG A 22 25.04 -35.27 37.59
CA ARG A 22 25.31 -34.39 38.73
C ARG A 22 24.90 -32.95 38.43
N ILE A 23 25.08 -32.50 37.20
CA ILE A 23 24.56 -31.20 36.73
C ILE A 23 23.03 -31.22 36.79
N ASP A 24 22.39 -32.30 36.33
CA ASP A 24 20.93 -32.46 36.39
C ASP A 24 20.42 -32.44 37.85
N ILE A 25 21.10 -33.11 38.79
CA ILE A 25 20.78 -33.04 40.23
C ILE A 25 20.78 -31.57 40.70
N LEU A 26 21.84 -30.82 40.42
CA LEU A 26 21.98 -29.43 40.85
C LEU A 26 20.87 -28.54 40.26
N LYS A 27 20.56 -28.69 38.95
CA LYS A 27 19.47 -27.96 38.27
C LYS A 27 18.10 -28.27 38.88
N ARG A 28 17.82 -29.54 39.20
CA ARG A 28 16.54 -29.96 39.82
C ARG A 28 16.39 -29.39 41.23
N LEU A 29 17.46 -29.41 42.03
CA LEU A 29 17.48 -28.82 43.37
C LEU A 29 17.23 -27.31 43.31
N ASP A 30 17.88 -26.60 42.40
CA ASP A 30 17.68 -25.15 42.20
C ASP A 30 16.25 -24.80 41.80
N TYR A 31 15.71 -25.50 40.79
CA TYR A 31 14.37 -25.28 40.27
C TYR A 31 13.28 -25.49 41.33
N SER A 32 13.45 -26.48 42.20
CA SER A 32 12.45 -26.83 43.21
C SER A 32 12.31 -25.78 44.32
N GLN A 33 13.33 -24.94 44.55
CA GLN A 33 13.41 -23.94 45.62
C GLN A 33 13.14 -24.50 47.04
N LYS A 34 13.10 -25.82 47.21
CA LYS A 34 12.80 -26.55 48.44
C LYS A 34 13.66 -27.81 48.52
N PRO A 35 13.98 -28.33 49.71
CA PRO A 35 14.71 -29.59 49.83
C PRO A 35 13.93 -30.75 49.16
N LEU A 36 14.63 -31.60 48.41
CA LEU A 36 14.04 -32.75 47.72
C LEU A 36 14.46 -34.07 48.38
N SER A 37 13.49 -34.93 48.68
CA SER A 37 13.77 -36.26 49.20
C SER A 37 14.49 -37.14 48.15
N PHE A 38 15.20 -38.16 48.62
CA PHE A 38 15.90 -39.12 47.75
C PHE A 38 14.95 -39.74 46.71
N SER A 39 13.76 -40.19 47.13
CA SER A 39 12.77 -40.79 46.24
C SER A 39 12.28 -39.81 45.16
N THR A 40 12.08 -38.55 45.53
CA THR A 40 11.65 -37.49 44.59
C THR A 40 12.73 -37.19 43.55
N LEU A 41 13.98 -37.02 44.00
CA LEU A 41 15.12 -36.82 43.10
C LEU A 41 15.31 -38.01 42.16
N ASN A 42 15.22 -39.23 42.68
CA ASN A 42 15.36 -40.44 41.89
C ASN A 42 14.32 -40.50 40.76
N LYS A 43 13.07 -40.14 41.06
CA LYS A 43 11.99 -40.06 40.06
C LYS A 43 12.21 -38.96 39.03
N LEU A 44 12.69 -37.78 39.43
CA LEU A 44 12.91 -36.63 38.55
C LEU A 44 14.11 -36.82 37.59
N ILE A 45 15.06 -37.68 37.95
CA ILE A 45 16.30 -37.89 37.21
C ILE A 45 16.22 -39.13 36.30
N LEU A 46 15.54 -40.21 36.73
CA LEU A 46 15.60 -41.52 36.05
C LEU A 46 14.42 -41.86 35.12
N GLN A 47 13.45 -40.95 34.90
CA GLN A 47 12.27 -41.08 34.01
C GLN A 47 12.21 -42.35 33.11
N ASP A 48 11.86 -43.50 33.69
CA ASP A 48 11.64 -44.83 33.04
C ASP A 48 12.85 -45.74 32.67
N ASN A 49 14.10 -45.41 33.02
CA ASN A 49 15.25 -46.32 32.82
C ASN A 49 15.72 -46.98 34.13
N GLN A 50 15.29 -48.22 34.36
CA GLN A 50 15.63 -49.07 35.52
C GLN A 50 17.04 -49.68 35.49
N ASN A 51 18.03 -48.99 34.93
CA ASN A 51 19.43 -49.37 35.11
C ASN A 51 20.03 -48.47 36.19
N SER A 52 20.35 -49.10 37.32
CA SER A 52 20.77 -48.53 38.60
C SER A 52 22.01 -47.64 38.49
N VAL A 53 21.83 -46.41 38.01
CA VAL A 53 22.75 -45.33 38.35
C VAL A 53 22.64 -45.16 39.86
N ASN A 54 23.72 -45.45 40.57
CA ASN A 54 23.80 -45.31 42.02
C ASN A 54 23.68 -43.82 42.38
N LEU A 55 22.45 -43.30 42.47
CA LEU A 55 22.16 -41.90 42.78
C LEU A 55 22.82 -41.51 44.11
N SER A 56 22.84 -42.43 45.07
CA SER A 56 23.51 -42.29 46.36
C SER A 56 25.00 -41.97 46.19
N PHE A 57 25.69 -42.64 45.27
CA PHE A 57 27.08 -42.34 44.94
C PHE A 57 27.25 -40.92 44.39
N HIS A 58 26.35 -40.46 43.52
CA HIS A 58 26.40 -39.10 42.97
C HIS A 58 26.12 -38.02 44.02
N LEU A 59 25.14 -38.24 44.90
CA LEU A 59 24.80 -37.34 46.00
C LEU A 59 25.96 -37.24 47.00
N ASN A 60 26.54 -38.38 47.41
CA ASN A 60 27.70 -38.39 48.32
C ASN A 60 28.89 -37.65 47.70
N SER A 61 29.17 -37.89 46.41
CA SER A 61 30.25 -37.19 45.71
C SER A 61 30.05 -35.67 45.69
N LEU A 62 28.81 -35.20 45.50
CA LEU A 62 28.47 -33.76 45.49
C LEU A 62 28.51 -33.16 46.91
N LYS A 63 28.17 -33.95 47.93
CA LYS A 63 28.22 -33.57 49.34
C LYS A 63 29.67 -33.44 49.83
N GLU A 64 30.55 -34.34 49.43
CA GLU A 64 31.99 -34.32 49.75
C GLU A 64 32.72 -33.05 49.28
N ILE A 65 32.20 -32.39 48.25
CA ILE A 65 32.74 -31.13 47.72
C ILE A 65 31.86 -29.92 48.06
N GLU A 66 30.93 -30.10 49.00
CA GLU A 66 30.09 -29.04 49.57
C GLU A 66 29.22 -28.29 48.54
N LEU A 67 28.83 -28.94 47.43
CA LEU A 67 27.87 -28.33 46.47
C LEU A 67 26.41 -28.56 46.88
N ILE A 68 26.14 -29.66 47.58
CA ILE A 68 24.83 -29.99 48.14
C ILE A 68 24.98 -30.35 49.61
N ASP A 69 23.90 -30.19 50.36
CA ASP A 69 23.76 -30.75 51.71
C ASP A 69 22.37 -31.37 51.88
N SER A 70 22.11 -31.99 53.03
CA SER A 70 20.86 -32.69 53.32
C SER A 70 20.42 -32.46 54.76
N ASP A 71 19.13 -32.17 54.96
CA ASP A 71 18.47 -32.12 56.26
C ASP A 71 17.33 -33.17 56.33
N GLU A 72 16.49 -33.10 57.37
CA GLU A 72 15.32 -33.97 57.54
C GLU A 72 14.30 -33.84 56.38
N LYS A 73 14.31 -32.71 55.67
CA LYS A 73 13.36 -32.41 54.58
C LYS A 73 13.89 -32.87 53.23
N GLY A 74 15.20 -33.05 53.09
CA GLY A 74 15.83 -33.64 51.90
C GLY A 74 17.14 -32.95 51.53
N TYR A 75 17.55 -33.13 50.28
CA TYR A 75 18.77 -32.53 49.72
C TYR A 75 18.50 -31.11 49.23
N PHE A 76 19.45 -30.20 49.40
CA PHE A 76 19.39 -28.81 48.92
C PHE A 76 20.77 -28.29 48.49
N LEU A 77 20.80 -27.19 47.74
CA LEU A 77 22.05 -26.54 47.31
C LEU A 77 22.67 -25.71 48.43
N THR A 78 23.97 -25.83 48.62
CA THR A 78 24.75 -24.90 49.47
C THR A 78 24.93 -23.54 48.78
N PRO A 79 25.38 -22.49 49.49
CA PRO A 79 25.72 -21.22 48.86
C PRO A 79 26.80 -21.36 47.77
N LEU A 80 27.77 -22.26 47.96
CA LEU A 80 28.80 -22.58 46.96
C LEU A 80 28.18 -23.29 45.76
N GLY A 81 27.32 -24.29 45.99
CA GLY A 81 26.58 -25.00 44.95
C GLY A 81 25.79 -24.07 44.05
N LYS A 82 25.07 -23.10 44.63
CA LYS A 82 24.34 -22.06 43.87
C LYS A 82 25.27 -21.23 43.00
N LYS A 83 26.37 -20.71 43.55
CA LYS A 83 27.34 -19.91 42.79
C LYS A 83 28.00 -20.71 41.66
N MET A 84 28.35 -21.98 41.91
CA MET A 84 28.90 -22.86 40.88
C MET A 84 27.89 -23.19 39.78
N LEU A 85 26.61 -23.40 40.14
CA LEU A 85 25.56 -23.65 39.16
C LEU A 85 25.32 -22.44 38.26
N ILE A 86 25.35 -21.22 38.82
CA ILE A 86 25.28 -19.97 38.05
C ILE A 86 26.48 -19.85 37.10
N ALA A 87 27.69 -20.14 37.58
CA ALA A 87 28.89 -20.14 36.74
C ALA A 87 28.78 -21.18 35.61
N LEU A 88 28.32 -22.40 35.90
CA LEU A 88 28.04 -23.40 34.86
C LEU A 88 27.00 -22.93 33.86
N ALA A 89 25.90 -22.31 34.32
CA ALA A 89 24.87 -21.77 33.43
C ALA A 89 25.45 -20.69 32.51
N SER A 90 26.39 -19.87 32.98
CA SER A 90 27.09 -18.90 32.15
C SER A 90 27.99 -19.56 31.09
N ILE A 91 28.69 -20.64 31.44
CA ILE A 91 29.50 -21.42 30.50
C ILE A 91 28.60 -22.13 29.47
N GLU A 92 27.50 -22.74 29.92
CA GLU A 92 26.49 -23.37 29.05
C GLU A 92 25.89 -22.34 28.09
N HIS A 93 25.65 -21.11 28.55
CA HIS A 93 25.20 -20.01 27.70
C HIS A 93 26.23 -19.65 26.63
N ILE A 94 27.52 -19.48 27.00
CA ILE A 94 28.61 -19.20 26.04
C ILE A 94 28.72 -20.31 24.99
N ILE A 95 28.72 -21.57 25.42
CA ILE A 95 28.79 -22.74 24.51
C ILE A 95 27.57 -22.77 23.59
N ASN A 96 26.37 -22.47 24.11
CA ASN A 96 25.17 -22.42 23.30
C ASN A 96 25.18 -21.25 22.32
N GLU A 97 25.66 -20.06 22.70
CA GLU A 97 25.82 -18.92 21.79
C GLU A 97 26.75 -19.25 20.61
N GLU A 98 27.86 -19.95 20.86
CA GLU A 98 28.79 -20.38 19.82
C GLU A 98 28.20 -21.46 18.88
N ASN A 99 27.29 -22.30 19.38
CA ASN A 99 26.73 -23.43 18.62
C ASN A 99 25.30 -23.19 18.10
N LYS A 100 24.68 -22.05 18.40
CA LYS A 100 23.30 -21.77 18.01
C LYS A 100 23.20 -21.46 16.53
N THR A 101 22.45 -22.28 15.81
CA THR A 101 22.08 -22.01 14.41
C THR A 101 20.66 -21.47 14.38
N LEU A 102 20.52 -20.18 14.10
CA LEU A 102 19.20 -19.59 13.84
C LEU A 102 18.85 -19.79 12.38
N MET A 103 17.67 -20.35 12.10
CA MET A 103 17.22 -20.59 10.74
C MET A 103 16.18 -19.56 10.31
N ILE A 104 16.35 -18.97 9.14
CA ILE A 104 15.41 -18.05 8.53
C ILE A 104 14.68 -18.77 7.38
N ARG A 105 13.35 -18.77 7.39
CA ARG A 105 12.59 -19.08 6.18
C ARG A 105 12.49 -17.85 5.30
N THR A 106 13.08 -17.98 4.13
CA THR A 106 13.05 -16.94 3.11
C THR A 106 11.68 -16.86 2.43
N SER A 107 11.44 -15.78 1.70
CA SER A 107 10.28 -15.62 0.82
C SER A 107 10.23 -16.67 -0.30
N LYS A 108 11.33 -17.38 -0.57
CA LYS A 108 11.40 -18.51 -1.53
C LYS A 108 11.01 -19.85 -0.91
N TYR A 109 10.49 -19.84 0.32
CA TYR A 109 10.14 -21.03 1.10
C TYR A 109 11.31 -21.98 1.43
N SER A 110 12.56 -21.57 1.18
CA SER A 110 13.77 -22.25 1.67
C SER A 110 14.03 -21.89 3.13
N LYS A 111 14.62 -22.81 3.89
CA LYS A 111 15.19 -22.53 5.22
C LYS A 111 16.69 -22.36 5.06
N GLU A 112 17.21 -21.21 5.44
CA GLU A 112 18.62 -20.83 5.32
C GLU A 112 19.13 -20.40 6.70
N PRO A 113 20.43 -20.59 7.02
CA PRO A 113 20.98 -20.09 8.27
C PRO A 113 20.97 -18.55 8.28
N PHE A 114 20.87 -17.97 9.48
CA PHE A 114 21.02 -16.53 9.67
C PHE A 114 22.39 -16.08 9.17
N ASP A 115 22.38 -15.11 8.27
CA ASP A 115 23.58 -14.41 7.81
C ASP A 115 23.46 -12.93 8.16
N LEU A 116 24.48 -12.40 8.81
CA LEU A 116 24.59 -10.99 9.17
C LEU A 116 24.60 -10.10 7.94
N SER A 117 25.25 -10.55 6.86
CA SER A 117 25.42 -9.80 5.60
C SER A 117 24.06 -9.48 4.97
N ASN A 118 23.10 -10.39 5.07
CA ASN A 118 21.74 -10.17 4.59
C ASN A 118 21.03 -9.02 5.32
N VAL A 119 21.31 -8.83 6.61
CA VAL A 119 20.75 -7.71 7.39
C VAL A 119 21.45 -6.40 7.02
N GLU A 120 22.78 -6.43 6.86
CA GLU A 120 23.55 -5.26 6.41
C GLU A 120 23.09 -4.78 5.03
N ASP A 121 22.91 -5.70 4.09
CA ASP A 121 22.45 -5.41 2.73
C ASP A 121 21.02 -4.89 2.70
N TYR A 122 20.14 -5.48 3.52
CA TYR A 122 18.76 -5.01 3.69
C TYR A 122 18.72 -3.55 4.17
N LEU A 123 19.49 -3.21 5.21
CA LEU A 123 19.54 -1.86 5.76
C LEU A 123 20.15 -0.85 4.78
N GLN A 124 21.18 -1.24 4.03
CA GLN A 124 21.81 -0.37 3.03
C GLN A 124 20.92 -0.14 1.82
N ARG A 125 20.37 -1.21 1.24
CA ARG A 125 19.65 -1.16 -0.03
C ARG A 125 18.24 -0.60 0.12
N GLU A 126 17.49 -1.07 1.12
CA GLU A 126 16.09 -0.68 1.31
C GLU A 126 15.96 0.48 2.32
N GLY A 127 16.84 0.53 3.32
CA GLY A 127 16.84 1.59 4.32
C GLY A 127 17.69 2.80 3.94
N GLU A 128 18.41 2.75 2.83
CA GLU A 128 19.38 3.78 2.38
C GLU A 128 20.36 4.18 3.48
N MET A 129 20.75 3.21 4.32
CA MET A 129 21.59 3.44 5.48
C MET A 129 23.07 3.43 5.08
N ALA A 130 23.86 4.35 5.64
CA ALA A 130 25.31 4.36 5.45
C ALA A 130 25.95 3.03 5.90
N PRO A 131 26.93 2.47 5.15
CA PRO A 131 27.47 1.13 5.42
C PRO A 131 27.98 0.91 6.84
N PHE A 132 28.62 1.92 7.43
CA PHE A 132 29.10 1.86 8.81
C PHE A 132 27.96 1.71 9.83
N LEU A 133 26.89 2.48 9.66
CA LEU A 133 25.72 2.43 10.55
C LEU A 133 24.95 1.12 10.35
N ALA A 134 24.83 0.64 9.11
CA ALA A 134 24.19 -0.64 8.79
C ALA A 134 24.89 -1.81 9.49
N LYS A 135 26.23 -1.85 9.45
CA LYS A 135 27.04 -2.82 10.20
C LYS A 135 26.81 -2.77 11.70
N LYS A 136 26.75 -1.55 12.27
CA LYS A 136 26.48 -1.35 13.70
C LYS A 136 25.11 -1.93 14.07
N ILE A 137 24.06 -1.56 13.35
CA ILE A 137 22.70 -2.02 13.62
C ILE A 137 22.56 -3.53 13.38
N ALA A 138 23.12 -4.06 12.29
CA ALA A 138 23.10 -5.50 12.02
C ALA A 138 23.73 -6.31 13.16
N LYS A 139 24.83 -5.81 13.75
CA LYS A 139 25.45 -6.46 14.92
C LYS A 139 24.53 -6.43 16.16
N ILE A 140 23.82 -5.32 16.39
CA ILE A 140 22.82 -5.22 17.46
C ILE A 140 21.68 -6.23 17.21
N VAL A 141 21.17 -6.29 15.98
CA VAL A 141 20.14 -7.25 15.56
C VAL A 141 20.60 -8.68 15.84
N LYS A 142 21.80 -9.06 15.39
CA LYS A 142 22.36 -10.39 15.64
C LYS A 142 22.45 -10.69 17.13
N ASN A 143 23.10 -9.83 17.91
CA ASN A 143 23.30 -10.09 19.33
C ASN A 143 21.97 -10.27 20.07
N ARG A 144 21.01 -9.37 19.84
CA ARG A 144 19.70 -9.49 20.50
C ARG A 144 18.92 -10.71 20.02
N LEU A 145 18.98 -11.03 18.72
CA LEU A 145 18.29 -12.17 18.15
C LEU A 145 18.82 -13.50 18.73
N PHE A 146 20.13 -13.63 18.86
CA PHE A 146 20.77 -14.83 19.43
C PHE A 146 20.50 -14.97 20.93
N ASN A 147 20.22 -13.87 21.64
CA ASN A 147 19.80 -13.89 23.05
C ASN A 147 18.33 -14.29 23.26
N THR A 148 17.51 -14.36 22.19
CA THR A 148 16.13 -14.84 22.29
C THR A 148 16.07 -16.37 22.29
N ASN A 149 15.02 -17.01 22.80
CA ASN A 149 14.83 -18.47 22.68
C ASN A 149 14.26 -18.90 21.31
N ILE A 150 14.45 -18.09 20.27
CA ILE A 150 13.90 -18.35 18.94
C ILE A 150 14.89 -19.16 18.12
N GLU A 151 14.47 -20.33 17.65
CA GLU A 151 15.27 -21.19 16.76
C GLU A 151 15.03 -20.89 15.28
N TYR A 152 13.88 -20.27 14.98
CA TYR A 152 13.38 -20.13 13.62
C TYR A 152 12.53 -18.87 13.43
N LEU A 153 12.79 -18.13 12.35
CA LEU A 153 12.07 -16.90 11.98
C LEU A 153 11.70 -16.88 10.50
N THR A 154 10.65 -16.15 10.15
CA THR A 154 10.32 -15.85 8.76
C THR A 154 10.90 -14.49 8.37
N THR A 155 11.18 -14.27 7.08
CA THR A 155 11.66 -12.95 6.60
C THR A 155 10.76 -11.78 7.00
N PRO A 156 9.41 -11.86 6.93
CA PRO A 156 8.56 -10.77 7.42
C PRO A 156 8.77 -10.48 8.91
N LEU A 157 8.85 -11.51 9.75
CA LEU A 157 9.04 -11.32 11.19
C LEU A 157 10.44 -10.75 11.51
N MET A 158 11.46 -11.13 10.74
CA MET A 158 12.78 -10.50 10.82
C MET A 158 12.74 -9.00 10.51
N ARG A 159 11.94 -8.58 9.52
CA ARG A 159 11.78 -7.15 9.18
C ARG A 159 11.11 -6.37 10.31
N GLU A 160 10.05 -6.91 10.89
CA GLU A 160 9.41 -6.30 12.07
C GLU A 160 10.37 -6.18 13.25
N TYR A 161 11.17 -7.23 13.50
CA TYR A 161 12.18 -7.23 14.55
C TYR A 161 13.25 -6.15 14.33
N ILE A 162 13.74 -6.00 13.10
CA ILE A 162 14.69 -4.95 12.74
C ILE A 162 14.06 -3.56 12.90
N ASN A 163 12.81 -3.37 12.46
CA ASN A 163 12.10 -2.10 12.59
C ASN A 163 11.90 -1.68 14.06
N ALA A 164 11.66 -2.64 14.97
CA ALA A 164 11.63 -2.38 16.40
C ALA A 164 12.98 -1.89 16.92
N ILE A 165 14.09 -2.52 16.52
CA ILE A 165 15.44 -2.09 16.90
C ILE A 165 15.77 -0.70 16.34
N LEU A 166 15.39 -0.41 15.08
CA LEU A 166 15.59 0.91 14.49
C LEU A 166 14.86 2.00 15.28
N LEU A 167 13.64 1.71 15.75
CA LEU A 167 12.88 2.63 16.59
C LEU A 167 13.58 2.88 17.93
N GLU A 168 14.05 1.83 18.60
CA GLU A 168 14.77 1.95 19.87
C GLU A 168 16.09 2.73 19.75
N GLU A 169 16.78 2.62 18.62
CA GLU A 169 18.02 3.35 18.33
C GLU A 169 17.77 4.77 17.80
N GLY A 170 16.51 5.24 17.77
CA GLY A 170 16.14 6.59 17.31
C GLY A 170 16.28 6.81 15.80
N LEU A 171 16.33 5.74 15.01
CA LEU A 171 16.50 5.77 13.55
C LEU A 171 15.14 5.77 12.83
N GLU A 172 14.25 6.68 13.23
CA GLU A 172 12.86 6.75 12.74
C GLU A 172 12.77 6.93 11.23
N GLN A 173 13.65 7.74 10.63
CA GLN A 173 13.68 7.98 9.19
C GLN A 173 14.01 6.72 8.38
N VAL A 174 14.89 5.86 8.91
CA VAL A 174 15.20 4.57 8.29
C VAL A 174 14.03 3.62 8.48
N ARG A 175 13.44 3.59 9.68
CA ARG A 175 12.24 2.80 9.96
C ARG A 175 11.11 3.15 8.99
N HIS A 176 10.88 4.44 8.71
CA HIS A 176 9.86 4.88 7.75
C HIS A 176 10.05 4.24 6.36
N ARG A 177 11.28 4.27 5.82
CA ARG A 177 11.59 3.64 4.52
C ARG A 177 11.40 2.12 4.51
N LEU A 178 11.62 1.47 5.66
CA LEU A 178 11.49 0.02 5.82
C LEU A 178 10.09 -0.42 6.31
N THR A 179 9.17 0.52 6.50
CA THR A 179 7.82 0.21 6.99
C THR A 179 7.02 -0.46 5.87
N ARG A 180 6.32 -1.53 6.23
CA ARG A 180 5.45 -2.24 5.29
C ARG A 180 4.15 -1.46 5.10
N LEU A 181 3.76 -1.29 3.84
CA LEU A 181 2.46 -0.74 3.47
C LEU A 181 1.46 -1.87 3.27
N GLY A 182 0.22 -1.67 3.72
CA GLY A 182 -0.79 -2.72 3.70
C GLY A 182 -1.97 -2.47 4.60
N THR A 183 -3.00 -3.29 4.39
CA THR A 183 -4.18 -3.36 5.24
C THR A 183 -4.00 -4.50 6.24
N PRO A 184 -4.30 -4.31 7.54
CA PRO A 184 -4.23 -5.37 8.53
C PRO A 184 -5.10 -6.59 8.15
N PRO A 185 -4.72 -7.83 8.56
CA PRO A 185 -5.51 -9.02 8.25
C PRO A 185 -6.96 -8.96 8.74
N PHE A 186 -7.20 -8.32 9.89
CA PHE A 186 -8.55 -8.13 10.44
C PHE A 186 -9.42 -7.27 9.52
N ASP A 187 -8.92 -6.11 9.08
CA ASP A 187 -9.66 -5.21 8.19
C ASP A 187 -9.85 -5.82 6.80
N THR A 188 -8.81 -6.52 6.30
CA THR A 188 -8.89 -7.29 5.07
C THR A 188 -9.98 -8.36 5.15
N ARG A 189 -10.06 -9.07 6.28
CA ARG A 189 -11.10 -10.10 6.52
C ARG A 189 -12.49 -9.48 6.55
N LYS A 190 -12.65 -8.34 7.24
CA LYS A 190 -13.91 -7.60 7.29
C LYS A 190 -14.37 -7.14 5.90
N LEU A 191 -13.43 -6.69 5.05
CA LEU A 191 -13.72 -6.37 3.65
C LEU A 191 -14.09 -7.61 2.83
N TYR A 192 -13.41 -8.73 3.06
CA TYR A 192 -13.66 -9.99 2.35
C TYR A 192 -15.03 -10.60 2.68
N ASP A 193 -15.45 -10.56 3.95
CA ASP A 193 -16.72 -11.12 4.40
C ASP A 193 -17.93 -10.23 4.03
N ASN A 194 -17.71 -9.06 3.42
CA ASN A 194 -18.77 -8.16 2.99
C ASN A 194 -19.39 -8.65 1.67
N SER A 195 -20.60 -9.21 1.74
CA SER A 195 -21.34 -9.77 0.60
C SER A 195 -21.71 -8.76 -0.48
N ASP A 196 -21.72 -7.46 -0.15
CA ASP A 196 -22.12 -6.39 -1.07
C ASP A 196 -20.94 -5.91 -1.94
N LEU A 197 -19.71 -6.37 -1.65
CA LEU A 197 -18.52 -6.06 -2.43
C LEU A 197 -18.27 -7.10 -3.51
N ASN A 198 -18.22 -6.65 -4.76
CA ASN A 198 -17.71 -7.48 -5.84
C ASN A 198 -16.17 -7.67 -5.72
N PRO A 199 -15.61 -8.71 -6.34
CA PRO A 199 -14.17 -8.99 -6.26
C PRO A 199 -13.27 -7.82 -6.71
N ASP A 200 -13.68 -7.07 -7.73
CA ASP A 200 -12.89 -5.95 -8.26
C ASP A 200 -12.82 -4.79 -7.26
N ASN A 201 -13.93 -4.47 -6.60
CA ASN A 201 -14.00 -3.45 -5.55
C ASN A 201 -13.17 -3.85 -4.32
N PHE A 202 -13.12 -5.14 -3.99
CA PHE A 202 -12.25 -5.65 -2.93
C PHE A 202 -10.78 -5.38 -3.26
N ILE A 203 -10.33 -5.76 -4.46
CA ILE A 203 -8.94 -5.51 -4.92
C ILE A 203 -8.66 -4.01 -5.00
N PHE A 204 -9.59 -3.22 -5.55
CA PHE A 204 -9.47 -1.77 -5.67
C PHE A 204 -9.29 -1.11 -4.30
N LYS A 205 -10.10 -1.46 -3.29
CA LYS A 205 -9.99 -0.87 -1.95
C LYS A 205 -8.62 -1.15 -1.33
N LEU A 206 -8.16 -2.39 -1.37
CA LEU A 206 -6.84 -2.75 -0.84
C LEU A 206 -5.70 -2.02 -1.57
N GLY A 207 -5.75 -1.98 -2.91
CA GLY A 207 -4.76 -1.26 -3.71
C GLY A 207 -4.80 0.26 -3.47
N SER A 208 -5.99 0.82 -3.30
CA SER A 208 -6.20 2.24 -3.02
C SER A 208 -5.60 2.64 -1.67
N GLU A 209 -5.86 1.85 -0.62
CA GLU A 209 -5.28 2.09 0.71
C GLU A 209 -3.75 2.01 0.68
N VAL A 210 -3.18 0.99 0.04
CA VAL A 210 -1.72 0.84 -0.08
C VAL A 210 -1.10 2.01 -0.84
N SER A 211 -1.74 2.46 -1.94
CA SER A 211 -1.23 3.59 -2.72
C SER A 211 -1.31 4.92 -1.95
N GLU A 212 -2.40 5.15 -1.21
CA GLU A 212 -2.54 6.31 -0.32
C GLU A 212 -1.48 6.31 0.79
N GLN A 213 -1.25 5.16 1.44
CA GLN A 213 -0.19 5.04 2.44
C GLN A 213 1.19 5.30 1.83
N PHE A 214 1.48 4.78 0.63
CA PHE A 214 2.76 5.02 -0.04
C PHE A 214 2.99 6.50 -0.30
N LEU A 215 1.99 7.19 -0.85
CA LEU A 215 2.02 8.62 -1.10
C LEU A 215 2.32 9.40 0.18
N LEU A 216 1.53 9.18 1.24
CA LEU A 216 1.63 9.94 2.49
C LEU A 216 2.97 9.71 3.21
N LEU A 217 3.48 8.48 3.20
CA LEU A 217 4.70 8.13 3.95
C LEU A 217 6.00 8.33 3.17
N ASN A 218 5.97 8.24 1.84
CA ASN A 218 7.21 8.16 1.04
C ASN A 218 7.34 9.27 -0.01
N LEU A 219 6.24 9.85 -0.49
CA LEU A 219 6.30 10.81 -1.61
C LEU A 219 6.04 12.25 -1.17
N LEU A 220 5.12 12.45 -0.22
CA LEU A 220 4.84 13.79 0.29
C LEU A 220 5.87 14.23 1.35
N PRO A 221 6.14 15.54 1.44
CA PRO A 221 6.80 16.09 2.63
C PRO A 221 6.00 15.78 3.89
N ASN A 222 6.68 15.38 4.97
CA ASN A 222 6.04 15.00 6.24
C ASN A 222 5.06 16.08 6.74
N ASP A 223 5.47 17.35 6.72
CA ASP A 223 4.62 18.47 7.16
C ASP A 223 3.31 18.55 6.35
N LEU A 224 3.36 18.27 5.04
CA LEU A 224 2.18 18.28 4.18
C LEU A 224 1.27 17.08 4.47
N ALA A 225 1.85 15.90 4.70
CA ALA A 225 1.11 14.72 5.11
C ALA A 225 0.42 14.94 6.47
N ASP A 226 1.09 15.58 7.42
CA ASP A 226 0.54 15.90 8.74
C ASP A 226 -0.63 16.91 8.65
N LEU A 227 -0.54 17.91 7.77
CA LEU A 227 -1.66 18.82 7.51
C LEU A 227 -2.89 18.09 6.96
N TYR A 228 -2.69 17.12 6.06
CA TYR A 228 -3.78 16.29 5.53
C TYR A 228 -4.37 15.38 6.62
N LEU A 229 -3.51 14.66 7.35
CA LEU A 229 -3.93 13.71 8.40
C LEU A 229 -4.61 14.41 9.58
N SER A 230 -4.23 15.66 9.88
CA SER A 230 -4.90 16.49 10.89
C SER A 230 -6.18 17.16 10.41
N GLY A 231 -6.53 17.02 9.12
CA GLY A 231 -7.73 17.63 8.52
C GLY A 231 -7.63 19.14 8.29
N GLN A 232 -6.45 19.73 8.36
CA GLN A 232 -6.23 21.15 8.08
C GLN A 232 -6.31 21.48 6.59
N ILE A 233 -5.97 20.52 5.74
CA ILE A 233 -6.12 20.61 4.29
C ILE A 233 -6.88 19.40 3.75
N ILE A 234 -7.49 19.58 2.58
CA ILE A 234 -8.10 18.49 1.82
C ILE A 234 -7.26 18.24 0.58
N LEU A 235 -6.67 17.05 0.50
CA LEU A 235 -6.04 16.53 -0.71
C LEU A 235 -7.02 15.55 -1.36
N MET A 236 -7.12 15.58 -2.68
CA MET A 236 -8.04 14.72 -3.43
C MET A 236 -7.29 13.62 -4.17
N ASN A 237 -7.95 12.48 -4.40
CA ASN A 237 -7.44 11.40 -5.24
C ASN A 237 -6.07 10.84 -4.81
N LEU A 238 -5.79 10.79 -3.51
CA LEU A 238 -4.48 10.37 -2.97
C LEU A 238 -4.02 9.03 -3.54
N ASN A 239 -4.94 8.08 -3.68
CA ASN A 239 -4.68 6.77 -4.26
C ASN A 239 -4.13 6.80 -5.69
N TYR A 240 -4.42 7.82 -6.49
CA TYR A 240 -3.93 8.00 -7.86
C TYR A 240 -2.97 9.18 -8.04
N TRP A 241 -2.75 9.99 -7.01
CA TRP A 241 -2.15 11.31 -7.17
C TRP A 241 -0.73 11.27 -7.77
N ALA A 242 0.07 10.28 -7.36
CA ALA A 242 1.43 10.07 -7.89
C ALA A 242 1.46 9.27 -9.20
N LEU A 243 0.32 8.72 -9.65
CA LEU A 243 0.25 7.77 -10.76
C LEU A 243 -0.43 8.34 -12.00
N LYS A 244 -1.36 9.30 -11.83
CA LYS A 244 -2.17 9.85 -12.92
C LYS A 244 -2.22 11.38 -12.84
N PRO A 245 -2.16 12.09 -13.97
CA PRO A 245 -2.56 13.49 -14.02
C PRO A 245 -4.03 13.67 -13.61
N LEU A 246 -4.33 14.82 -13.04
CA LEU A 246 -5.69 15.19 -12.65
C LEU A 246 -6.62 15.31 -13.87
N ALA A 247 -6.15 15.97 -14.92
CA ALA A 247 -6.92 16.26 -16.12
C ALA A 247 -6.03 16.33 -17.37
N ILE A 248 -6.64 16.22 -18.54
CA ILE A 248 -6.01 16.42 -19.84
C ILE A 248 -6.85 17.33 -20.75
N LEU A 249 -6.16 18.13 -21.57
CA LEU A 249 -6.74 18.84 -22.70
C LEU A 249 -6.24 18.19 -23.99
N ILE A 250 -7.16 17.75 -24.84
CA ILE A 250 -6.87 17.11 -26.12
C ILE A 250 -7.45 18.01 -27.23
N PRO A 251 -6.62 18.52 -28.14
CA PRO A 251 -7.13 19.22 -29.32
C PRO A 251 -7.98 18.27 -30.16
N GLY A 252 -9.19 18.68 -30.54
CA GLY A 252 -10.12 17.88 -31.35
C GLY A 252 -9.49 17.42 -32.67
N ARG A 253 -8.63 18.26 -33.25
CA ARG A 253 -7.82 17.92 -34.44
C ARG A 253 -7.01 16.64 -34.26
N SER A 254 -6.43 16.43 -33.09
CA SER A 254 -5.57 15.27 -32.81
C SER A 254 -6.38 13.97 -32.83
N ILE A 255 -7.57 13.98 -32.20
CA ILE A 255 -8.50 12.86 -32.22
C ILE A 255 -8.96 12.59 -33.66
N PHE A 256 -9.34 13.64 -34.37
CA PHE A 256 -9.82 13.54 -35.75
C PHE A 256 -8.76 12.95 -36.69
N ASN A 257 -7.51 13.45 -36.64
CA ASN A 257 -6.41 12.95 -37.43
C ASN A 257 -6.09 11.48 -37.12
N PHE A 258 -6.12 11.09 -35.84
CA PHE A 258 -5.91 9.70 -35.43
C PHE A 258 -6.97 8.77 -36.04
N ILE A 259 -8.24 9.16 -35.93
CA ILE A 259 -9.33 8.36 -36.50
C ILE A 259 -9.22 8.30 -38.03
N ASN A 260 -8.98 9.44 -38.70
CA ASN A 260 -8.84 9.48 -40.16
C ASN A 260 -7.70 8.62 -40.68
N SER A 261 -6.60 8.51 -39.93
CA SER A 261 -5.46 7.66 -40.31
C SER A 261 -5.82 6.17 -40.36
N LYS A 262 -6.85 5.73 -39.63
CA LYS A 262 -7.32 4.34 -39.61
C LYS A 262 -8.37 4.02 -40.67
N TYR A 263 -9.14 5.01 -41.11
CA TYR A 263 -10.30 4.80 -41.99
C TYR A 263 -10.16 5.38 -43.40
N GLU A 264 -8.97 5.91 -43.77
CA GLU A 264 -8.69 6.53 -45.08
C GLU A 264 -9.82 7.46 -45.55
N VAL A 265 -10.25 8.35 -44.66
CA VAL A 265 -11.35 9.28 -44.94
C VAL A 265 -10.91 10.29 -46.00
N ASN A 266 -11.38 10.12 -47.23
CA ASN A 266 -11.20 11.09 -48.31
C ASN A 266 -11.94 12.40 -47.94
N SER A 267 -11.19 13.47 -47.68
CA SER A 267 -11.67 14.78 -47.24
C SER A 267 -12.61 15.51 -48.21
N ASN A 268 -12.91 14.94 -49.38
CA ASN A 268 -13.66 15.60 -50.46
C ASN A 268 -15.03 14.96 -50.73
N GLY A 269 -15.41 13.89 -50.01
CA GLY A 269 -16.74 13.27 -50.08
C GLY A 269 -17.34 13.20 -48.69
N GLY A 270 -18.57 13.69 -48.51
CA GLY A 270 -19.25 13.64 -47.21
C GLY A 270 -19.29 12.22 -46.64
N PHE A 271 -19.23 12.10 -45.31
CA PHE A 271 -19.24 10.80 -44.63
C PHE A 271 -20.58 10.06 -44.84
N ASP A 272 -20.54 8.84 -45.37
CA ASP A 272 -21.69 7.93 -45.39
C ASP A 272 -22.06 7.46 -43.96
N THR A 273 -23.32 7.06 -43.74
CA THR A 273 -23.84 6.68 -42.42
C THR A 273 -23.06 5.55 -41.71
N PRO A 274 -22.52 4.50 -42.38
CA PRO A 274 -21.72 3.47 -41.71
C PRO A 274 -20.35 4.00 -41.25
N LEU A 275 -19.72 4.86 -42.06
CA LEU A 275 -18.45 5.48 -41.74
C LEU A 275 -18.57 6.40 -40.52
N LYS A 276 -19.69 7.15 -40.42
CA LYS A 276 -20.01 7.96 -39.24
C LYS A 276 -20.13 7.11 -37.96
N SER A 277 -20.79 5.96 -38.00
CA SER A 277 -20.88 5.08 -36.82
C SER A 277 -19.53 4.50 -36.40
N SER A 278 -18.67 4.12 -37.36
CA SER A 278 -17.34 3.60 -37.07
C SER A 278 -16.42 4.64 -36.41
N ILE A 279 -16.47 5.90 -36.86
CA ILE A 279 -15.71 6.99 -36.25
C ILE A 279 -16.10 7.21 -34.78
N ILE A 280 -17.40 7.13 -34.47
CA ILE A 280 -17.90 7.30 -33.09
C ILE A 280 -17.46 6.15 -32.20
N GLU A 281 -17.50 4.92 -32.72
CA GLU A 281 -17.03 3.74 -32.01
C GLU A 281 -15.53 3.80 -31.72
N GLU A 282 -14.73 4.21 -32.71
CA GLU A 282 -13.29 4.40 -32.53
C GLU A 282 -12.98 5.51 -31.51
N MET A 283 -13.72 6.63 -31.56
CA MET A 283 -13.59 7.70 -30.58
C MET A 283 -13.92 7.21 -29.17
N ASN A 284 -14.95 6.38 -29.01
CA ASN A 284 -15.29 5.75 -27.73
C ASN A 284 -14.19 4.84 -27.20
N ILE A 285 -13.62 4.01 -28.06
CA ILE A 285 -12.50 3.11 -27.71
C ILE A 285 -11.31 3.95 -27.25
N LEU A 286 -10.96 5.00 -28.01
CA LEU A 286 -9.86 5.89 -27.66
C LEU A 286 -10.08 6.58 -26.30
N LEU A 287 -11.28 7.12 -26.07
CA LEU A 287 -11.62 7.76 -24.80
C LEU A 287 -11.60 6.78 -23.62
N ALA A 288 -12.04 5.55 -23.82
CA ALA A 288 -11.94 4.49 -22.83
C ALA A 288 -10.49 4.23 -22.43
N LEU A 289 -9.59 4.06 -23.40
CA LEU A 289 -8.17 3.87 -23.16
C LEU A 289 -7.53 5.05 -22.42
N ILE A 290 -7.84 6.28 -22.84
CA ILE A 290 -7.27 7.49 -22.24
C ILE A 290 -7.72 7.65 -20.78
N SER A 291 -8.97 7.30 -20.46
CA SER A 291 -9.50 7.47 -19.10
C SER A 291 -8.83 6.59 -18.05
N GLU A 292 -8.21 5.48 -18.45
CA GLU A 292 -7.43 4.65 -17.52
C GLU A 292 -6.21 5.40 -16.96
N PHE A 293 -5.75 6.44 -17.65
CA PHE A 293 -4.57 7.22 -17.27
C PHE A 293 -4.89 8.57 -16.64
N ILE A 294 -6.17 8.91 -16.39
CA ILE A 294 -6.58 10.24 -15.89
C ILE A 294 -7.49 10.11 -14.69
N SER A 295 -7.29 10.97 -13.68
CA SER A 295 -8.07 10.91 -12.43
C SER A 295 -9.44 11.57 -12.53
N LYS A 296 -9.57 12.74 -13.20
CA LYS A 296 -10.79 13.54 -13.16
C LYS A 296 -11.32 14.05 -14.48
N ASP A 297 -10.58 14.80 -15.30
CA ASP A 297 -11.23 15.50 -16.42
C ASP A 297 -10.53 15.26 -17.75
N ILE A 298 -11.31 14.90 -18.77
CA ILE A 298 -10.88 14.83 -20.16
C ILE A 298 -11.59 15.95 -20.90
N ILE A 299 -10.82 16.87 -21.47
CA ILE A 299 -11.37 18.00 -22.21
C ILE A 299 -10.97 17.84 -23.68
N ILE A 300 -11.94 17.80 -24.59
CA ILE A 300 -11.69 17.84 -26.03
C ILE A 300 -11.93 19.27 -26.52
N ASP A 301 -10.87 19.98 -26.86
CA ASP A 301 -10.95 21.35 -27.35
C ASP A 301 -11.33 21.41 -28.83
N LYS A 302 -11.96 22.51 -29.26
CA LYS A 302 -12.41 22.73 -30.66
C LYS A 302 -13.10 21.49 -31.25
N PHE A 303 -13.91 20.81 -30.45
CA PHE A 303 -14.64 19.62 -30.86
C PHE A 303 -15.52 19.93 -32.07
N ASP A 304 -16.05 21.14 -32.11
CA ASP A 304 -16.96 21.57 -33.15
C ASP A 304 -16.36 21.60 -34.55
N ASN A 305 -15.15 22.12 -34.70
CA ASN A 305 -14.49 22.31 -36.00
C ASN A 305 -14.24 20.98 -36.73
N TYR A 306 -14.18 19.85 -36.01
CA TYR A 306 -13.82 18.55 -36.58
C TYR A 306 -14.96 17.53 -36.55
N PHE A 307 -15.84 17.61 -35.55
CA PHE A 307 -16.85 16.59 -35.32
C PHE A 307 -18.27 17.06 -35.62
N LEU A 308 -18.55 18.37 -35.81
CA LEU A 308 -19.90 18.82 -36.14
C LEU A 308 -20.42 18.30 -37.47
N ASP A 309 -19.59 18.13 -38.50
CA ASP A 309 -20.06 17.61 -39.80
C ASP A 309 -20.33 16.10 -39.76
N ILE A 310 -19.62 15.40 -38.88
CA ILE A 310 -19.92 14.01 -38.53
C ILE A 310 -21.30 13.98 -37.83
N VAL A 311 -21.59 14.96 -36.97
CA VAL A 311 -22.85 15.13 -36.22
C VAL A 311 -24.02 15.62 -37.09
N LYS A 312 -23.77 16.51 -38.06
CA LYS A 312 -24.77 17.05 -38.99
C LYS A 312 -25.14 15.96 -40.00
N ILE A 313 -26.27 15.30 -39.75
CA ILE A 313 -27.09 14.74 -40.82
C ILE A 313 -27.85 15.92 -41.43
N LYS A 314 -27.79 16.05 -42.75
CA LYS A 314 -28.39 17.15 -43.54
C LYS A 314 -29.70 17.67 -42.93
N LYS A 315 -29.81 19.02 -42.86
CA LYS A 315 -31.00 19.84 -42.58
C LYS A 315 -32.29 19.04 -42.39
N LYS A 316 -32.57 18.68 -41.12
CA LYS A 316 -33.90 18.51 -40.47
C LYS A 316 -33.93 17.47 -39.34
N LYS A 317 -32.88 16.66 -39.12
CA LYS A 317 -32.76 15.82 -37.91
C LYS A 317 -31.30 15.64 -37.53
N CYS A 318 -30.82 16.37 -36.52
CA CYS A 318 -29.64 15.93 -35.76
C CYS A 318 -30.02 14.61 -35.09
N ASN A 319 -29.47 13.48 -35.58
CA ASN A 319 -29.79 12.19 -34.97
C ASN A 319 -29.32 12.20 -33.51
N SER A 320 -30.22 11.80 -32.63
CA SER A 320 -30.07 11.59 -31.19
C SER A 320 -29.04 10.52 -30.79
N PHE A 321 -28.12 10.14 -31.69
CA PHE A 321 -27.28 8.94 -31.51
C PHE A 321 -25.88 9.25 -30.98
N LEU A 322 -25.29 10.40 -31.28
CA LEU A 322 -23.86 10.64 -31.01
C LEU A 322 -23.51 10.74 -29.52
N PHE A 323 -24.21 11.58 -28.78
CA PHE A 323 -23.88 11.74 -27.37
C PHE A 323 -24.40 10.61 -26.49
N PRO A 324 -25.58 10.00 -26.74
CA PRO A 324 -25.99 8.78 -26.05
C PRO A 324 -25.14 7.55 -26.42
N SER A 325 -24.41 7.54 -27.54
CA SER A 325 -23.45 6.47 -27.88
C SER A 325 -22.02 6.79 -27.43
N LEU A 326 -21.67 8.06 -27.24
CA LEU A 326 -20.57 8.53 -26.39
C LEU A 326 -20.83 8.31 -24.90
N ASN A 327 -21.90 7.57 -24.57
CA ASN A 327 -22.11 7.10 -23.23
C ASN A 327 -20.86 6.38 -22.77
N CYS A 328 -20.23 7.00 -21.78
CA CYS A 328 -19.17 6.38 -21.05
C CYS A 328 -19.62 5.12 -20.26
N SER A 329 -20.85 4.62 -20.49
CA SER A 329 -21.37 3.36 -19.95
C SER A 329 -20.56 2.14 -20.41
N LYS A 330 -19.89 2.19 -21.56
CA LYS A 330 -18.97 1.12 -22.03
C LYS A 330 -17.58 1.16 -21.39
N PHE A 331 -17.29 2.16 -20.55
CA PHE A 331 -16.07 2.17 -19.76
C PHE A 331 -16.23 1.07 -18.71
N PRO A 332 -15.28 0.12 -18.60
CA PRO A 332 -15.40 -0.96 -17.65
C PRO A 332 -15.68 -0.38 -16.27
N ASN A 333 -16.85 -0.75 -15.74
CA ASN A 333 -17.39 -0.26 -14.46
C ASN A 333 -16.59 -0.81 -13.25
N SER A 334 -15.50 -1.53 -13.48
CA SER A 334 -14.91 -2.45 -12.52
C SER A 334 -13.87 -1.81 -11.61
N TYR A 335 -13.21 -0.71 -12.00
CA TYR A 335 -12.00 -0.27 -11.27
C TYR A 335 -12.02 1.13 -10.67
N PHE A 336 -12.92 2.03 -11.08
CA PHE A 336 -12.83 3.43 -10.68
C PHE A 336 -14.14 3.93 -10.03
N PRO A 337 -14.14 4.29 -8.74
CA PRO A 337 -15.33 4.82 -8.07
C PRO A 337 -15.77 6.18 -8.67
N THR A 338 -14.86 6.87 -9.36
CA THR A 338 -15.17 8.09 -10.10
C THR A 338 -14.60 8.01 -11.51
N ARG A 339 -15.48 7.83 -12.51
CA ARG A 339 -15.14 8.06 -13.93
C ARG A 339 -14.72 9.51 -14.15
N PRO A 340 -13.72 9.78 -15.00
CA PRO A 340 -13.40 11.14 -15.36
C PRO A 340 -14.59 11.79 -16.09
N ASN A 341 -14.79 13.07 -15.87
CA ASN A 341 -15.77 13.88 -16.58
C ASN A 341 -15.24 14.17 -17.98
N LEU A 342 -16.13 14.07 -18.97
CA LEU A 342 -15.81 14.38 -20.34
C LEU A 342 -16.37 15.76 -20.67
N SER A 343 -15.50 16.65 -21.13
CA SER A 343 -15.86 18.03 -21.45
C SER A 343 -15.58 18.31 -22.92
N PHE A 344 -16.56 18.86 -23.65
CA PHE A 344 -16.41 19.19 -25.06
C PHE A 344 -16.34 20.70 -25.24
N GLY A 345 -15.26 21.17 -25.87
CA GLY A 345 -15.02 22.58 -26.18
C GLY A 345 -15.58 22.98 -27.54
N PHE A 346 -16.31 24.09 -27.57
CA PHE A 346 -16.91 24.69 -28.76
C PHE A 346 -16.32 26.08 -28.95
N SER A 347 -15.72 26.32 -30.12
CA SER A 347 -15.06 27.59 -30.45
C SER A 347 -15.90 28.48 -31.36
N PHE A 348 -16.82 27.88 -32.12
CA PHE A 348 -17.66 28.48 -33.15
C PHE A 348 -16.91 29.31 -34.19
N GLU A 349 -15.57 29.14 -34.30
CA GLU A 349 -14.71 29.90 -35.21
C GLU A 349 -15.15 29.69 -36.67
N ASP A 350 -15.36 28.45 -37.09
CA ASP A 350 -15.79 28.12 -38.46
C ASP A 350 -17.30 28.33 -38.65
N PHE A 351 -18.07 28.28 -37.57
CA PHE A 351 -19.54 28.41 -37.61
C PHE A 351 -19.98 29.81 -38.10
N PHE A 352 -19.35 30.88 -37.63
CA PHE A 352 -19.71 32.23 -38.07
C PHE A 352 -19.08 32.62 -39.42
N ASN A 353 -17.96 32.00 -39.78
CA ASN A 353 -17.29 32.23 -41.06
C ASN A 353 -18.08 31.67 -42.26
N GLU A 354 -18.83 30.59 -42.07
CA GLU A 354 -19.60 29.92 -43.13
C GLU A 354 -21.03 30.46 -43.33
N SER A 355 -21.36 31.64 -42.80
CA SER A 355 -22.71 32.24 -42.88
C SER A 355 -23.84 31.37 -42.28
N HIS A 356 -23.52 30.52 -41.30
CA HIS A 356 -24.55 29.83 -40.51
C HIS A 356 -25.38 30.85 -39.73
N SER A 357 -26.68 30.58 -39.62
CA SER A 357 -27.63 31.51 -38.97
C SER A 357 -27.62 31.37 -37.45
N LEU A 358 -28.02 32.44 -36.73
CA LEU A 358 -28.28 32.37 -35.28
C LEU A 358 -29.27 31.25 -34.93
N SER A 359 -30.19 30.92 -35.85
CA SER A 359 -31.14 29.81 -35.72
C SER A 359 -30.45 28.44 -35.69
N GLU A 360 -29.38 28.24 -36.46
CA GLU A 360 -28.62 26.97 -36.48
C GLU A 360 -27.79 26.80 -35.20
N LEU A 361 -27.30 27.89 -34.61
CA LEU A 361 -26.64 27.87 -33.30
C LEU A 361 -27.65 27.48 -32.22
N LYS A 362 -28.86 28.04 -32.27
CA LYS A 362 -29.96 27.71 -31.36
C LYS A 362 -30.34 26.23 -31.45
N GLU A 363 -30.53 25.69 -32.65
CA GLU A 363 -30.85 24.26 -32.84
C GLU A 363 -29.75 23.34 -32.29
N LEU A 364 -28.49 23.70 -32.47
CA LEU A 364 -27.33 22.95 -32.00
C LEU A 364 -27.21 22.96 -30.47
N LEU A 365 -27.43 24.12 -29.83
CA LEU A 365 -27.47 24.24 -28.38
C LEU A 365 -28.67 23.49 -27.79
N ASP A 366 -29.86 23.63 -28.39
CA ASP A 366 -31.05 22.85 -28.01
C ASP A 366 -30.81 21.34 -28.08
N TYR A 367 -30.05 20.89 -29.08
CA TYR A 367 -29.66 19.50 -29.20
C TYR A 367 -28.73 19.05 -28.06
N PHE A 368 -27.69 19.83 -27.72
CA PHE A 368 -26.82 19.52 -26.58
C PHE A 368 -27.59 19.49 -25.25
N PHE A 369 -28.54 20.41 -25.07
CA PHE A 369 -29.40 20.43 -23.89
C PHE A 369 -30.37 19.24 -23.83
N LYS A 370 -30.92 18.79 -24.96
CA LYS A 370 -31.75 17.56 -25.02
C LYS A 370 -30.93 16.31 -24.70
N VAL A 371 -29.72 16.24 -25.22
CA VAL A 371 -28.75 15.16 -24.95
C VAL A 371 -28.41 15.06 -23.46
N LYS A 372 -28.24 16.20 -22.78
CA LYS A 372 -27.95 16.26 -21.34
C LYS A 372 -28.98 15.49 -20.50
N ASN A 373 -30.27 15.60 -20.84
CA ASN A 373 -31.34 14.92 -20.11
C ASN A 373 -31.35 13.40 -20.32
N LEU A 374 -30.67 12.89 -21.36
CA LEU A 374 -30.57 11.45 -21.65
C LEU A 374 -29.37 10.79 -20.96
N ASN A 375 -28.27 11.52 -20.78
CA ASN A 375 -27.04 11.00 -20.18
C ASN A 375 -26.94 11.48 -18.73
N ASN A 376 -27.25 10.60 -17.78
CA ASN A 376 -27.07 10.87 -16.34
C ASN A 376 -25.60 11.24 -16.01
N GLN A 377 -25.35 12.56 -15.92
CA GLN A 377 -24.55 13.27 -14.91
C GLN A 377 -23.02 13.46 -15.03
N LYS A 378 -22.30 13.26 -16.16
CA LYS A 378 -20.84 13.56 -16.19
C LYS A 378 -20.24 14.24 -17.42
N THR A 379 -21.06 14.64 -18.39
CA THR A 379 -20.59 15.41 -19.55
C THR A 379 -20.78 16.90 -19.32
N SER A 380 -19.73 17.69 -19.55
CA SER A 380 -19.79 19.15 -19.52
C SER A 380 -19.52 19.76 -20.90
N PHE A 381 -20.00 20.97 -21.14
CA PHE A 381 -19.80 21.69 -22.40
C PHE A 381 -19.06 22.99 -22.10
N LEU A 382 -17.93 23.21 -22.76
CA LEU A 382 -17.18 24.47 -22.69
C LEU A 382 -17.53 25.29 -23.92
N LEU A 383 -18.22 26.41 -23.76
CA LEU A 383 -18.61 27.30 -24.85
C LEU A 383 -17.70 28.52 -24.84
N ASN A 384 -16.90 28.67 -25.88
CA ASN A 384 -16.16 29.90 -26.12
C ASN A 384 -17.11 30.94 -26.73
N TYR A 385 -17.37 32.02 -25.99
CA TYR A 385 -18.26 33.09 -26.44
C TYR A 385 -17.53 34.30 -27.02
N ARG A 386 -16.20 34.26 -27.17
CA ARG A 386 -15.43 35.38 -27.76
C ARG A 386 -15.94 35.83 -29.12
N ASN A 387 -16.42 34.86 -29.92
CA ASN A 387 -16.97 35.10 -31.25
C ASN A 387 -18.49 35.36 -31.24
N LEU A 388 -19.12 35.38 -30.06
CA LEU A 388 -20.52 35.71 -29.83
C LEU A 388 -20.60 37.07 -29.15
N ASN A 389 -21.38 38.01 -29.69
CA ASN A 389 -21.65 39.22 -28.92
C ASN A 389 -22.68 38.93 -27.80
N PHE A 390 -22.70 39.77 -26.76
CA PHE A 390 -23.55 39.56 -25.58
C PHE A 390 -25.05 39.53 -25.93
N GLU A 391 -25.48 40.30 -26.93
CA GLU A 391 -26.87 40.32 -27.39
C GLU A 391 -27.27 39.02 -28.10
N GLN A 392 -26.39 38.45 -28.93
CA GLN A 392 -26.58 37.16 -29.59
C GLN A 392 -26.64 36.04 -28.56
N LEU A 393 -25.78 36.08 -27.54
CA LEU A 393 -25.80 35.10 -26.46
C LEU A 393 -27.08 35.21 -25.62
N LEU A 394 -27.51 36.43 -25.30
CA LEU A 394 -28.81 36.68 -24.66
C LEU A 394 -29.97 36.19 -25.51
N GLU A 395 -30.01 36.47 -26.81
CA GLU A 395 -31.11 36.07 -27.71
C GLU A 395 -31.22 34.54 -27.86
N VAL A 396 -30.09 33.84 -27.72
CA VAL A 396 -29.99 32.38 -27.71
C VAL A 396 -30.45 31.80 -26.36
N VAL A 397 -30.17 32.49 -25.25
CA VAL A 397 -30.49 32.04 -23.88
C VAL A 397 -31.91 32.43 -23.44
N SER A 398 -32.45 33.58 -23.87
CA SER A 398 -33.67 34.20 -23.32
C SER A 398 -34.96 33.73 -23.98
N ASN A 399 -34.92 33.24 -25.22
CA ASN A 399 -36.12 32.92 -26.01
C ASN A 399 -36.58 31.47 -25.90
N ASN A 400 -35.75 30.61 -25.32
CA ASN A 400 -36.10 29.24 -25.00
C ASN A 400 -36.36 29.22 -23.50
N ASN A 401 -37.49 28.68 -23.05
CA ASN A 401 -37.83 28.48 -21.64
C ASN A 401 -36.85 27.49 -20.95
N PHE A 402 -35.55 27.78 -21.00
CA PHE A 402 -34.50 27.04 -20.35
C PHE A 402 -34.62 27.31 -18.85
N GLN A 403 -34.92 26.27 -18.09
CA GLN A 403 -34.84 26.34 -16.64
C GLN A 403 -33.37 26.57 -16.26
N LEU A 404 -33.10 27.21 -15.12
CA LEU A 404 -31.73 27.43 -14.64
C LEU A 404 -30.90 26.12 -14.62
N ASP A 405 -31.56 25.00 -14.34
CA ASP A 405 -31.00 23.66 -14.38
C ASP A 405 -30.45 23.24 -15.75
N THR A 406 -30.91 23.86 -16.85
CA THR A 406 -30.42 23.59 -18.20
C THR A 406 -28.94 23.96 -18.35
N PHE A 407 -28.46 25.01 -17.65
CA PHE A 407 -27.07 25.49 -17.73
C PHE A 407 -26.11 24.82 -16.74
N LYS A 408 -26.58 23.95 -15.83
CA LYS A 408 -25.82 23.38 -14.70
C LYS A 408 -24.47 22.68 -15.03
N ASN A 409 -24.15 22.43 -16.31
CA ASN A 409 -22.90 21.81 -16.79
C ASN A 409 -22.32 22.51 -18.03
N VAL A 410 -22.71 23.76 -18.30
CA VAL A 410 -22.17 24.58 -19.38
C VAL A 410 -21.27 25.63 -18.78
N ILE A 411 -20.02 25.69 -19.24
CA ILE A 411 -19.05 26.69 -18.82
C ILE A 411 -18.82 27.63 -19.99
N PHE A 412 -19.15 28.91 -19.80
CA PHE A 412 -18.88 29.96 -20.76
C PHE A 412 -17.49 30.54 -20.51
N GLN A 413 -16.66 30.63 -21.55
CA GLN A 413 -15.29 31.16 -21.48
C GLN A 413 -15.01 32.14 -22.63
N ASP A 414 -14.17 33.15 -22.39
CA ASP A 414 -13.79 34.20 -23.37
C ASP A 414 -12.36 34.00 -23.93
N GLU A 415 -11.57 33.10 -23.35
CA GLU A 415 -10.21 32.81 -23.81
C GLU A 415 -10.04 31.34 -24.22
N PRO A 416 -9.22 31.06 -25.26
CA PRO A 416 -8.79 29.71 -25.56
C PRO A 416 -7.90 29.19 -24.42
N SER A 417 -8.47 28.32 -23.59
CA SER A 417 -7.77 27.36 -22.74
C SER A 417 -6.62 27.87 -21.87
N GLN A 418 -6.85 28.93 -21.08
CA GLN A 418 -6.18 28.99 -19.78
C GLN A 418 -6.93 28.05 -18.84
N PHE A 419 -6.27 26.97 -18.44
CA PHE A 419 -6.80 25.89 -17.59
C PHE A 419 -7.86 26.41 -16.61
N LEU A 420 -9.14 26.08 -16.87
CA LEU A 420 -10.14 26.08 -15.82
C LEU A 420 -9.62 25.08 -14.79
N SER A 421 -9.09 25.59 -13.67
CA SER A 421 -8.74 24.78 -12.51
C SER A 421 -9.99 23.97 -12.18
N SER A 422 -9.94 22.67 -12.46
CA SER A 422 -11.12 21.84 -12.44
C SER A 422 -11.63 21.65 -11.02
N THR A 423 -12.60 22.48 -10.67
CA THR A 423 -13.35 22.38 -9.43
C THR A 423 -14.76 22.89 -9.67
N LEU A 424 -15.53 22.18 -10.49
CA LEU A 424 -16.95 22.00 -10.16
C LEU A 424 -16.98 21.11 -8.91
N VAL A 425 -16.63 21.69 -7.75
CA VAL A 425 -16.95 21.08 -6.47
C VAL A 425 -18.46 21.21 -6.35
N ASN A 426 -19.18 20.15 -6.74
CA ASN A 426 -20.56 20.01 -6.33
C ASN A 426 -20.50 19.67 -4.83
N LEU A 427 -20.34 20.70 -3.99
CA LEU A 427 -20.62 20.58 -2.56
C LEU A 427 -22.10 20.21 -2.52
N LYS A 428 -22.40 18.92 -2.37
CA LYS A 428 -23.74 18.52 -1.94
C LYS A 428 -23.98 19.30 -0.66
N GLU A 429 -24.96 20.20 -0.69
CA GLU A 429 -25.54 20.72 0.53
C GLU A 429 -25.85 19.49 1.41
N LYS A 430 -25.31 19.48 2.63
CA LYS A 430 -25.80 18.55 3.63
C LYS A 430 -27.27 18.87 3.79
N ASP A 431 -28.13 17.91 3.48
CA ASP A 431 -29.49 17.92 3.97
C ASP A 431 -29.41 18.07 5.50
N GLU A 432 -29.92 19.19 6.03
CA GLU A 432 -30.13 19.40 7.47
C GLU A 432 -31.23 18.49 8.00
#